data_AF-A0A7L5BTC9-F1
#
_entry.id   AF-A0A7L5BTC9-F1
#
_cell.length_a   1.000
_cell.length_b   1.000
_cell.length_c   1.000
_cell.angle_alpha   90.00
_cell.angle_beta   90.00
_cell.angle_gamma   90.00
#
_symmetry.space_group_name_H-M   'P 1'
#
loop_
_entity.id
_entity.type
_entity.pdbx_description
1 polymer ?
#
loop_
_entity_poly.entity_id
_entity_poly.type
_entity_poly.pdbx_seq_one_letter_code
_entity_poly.pdbx_strand_id
1 'polypeptide(L)'
;MLKKLLAAAPFLFAGAAHAATTYDGIVFENGDVSFADAVVSFTPGTPPATDANYTDPLAAVGAPDYATPNGSVSLGRGGELVLRFTDNSLTGSGDSAADLHIFEIGPDVEDTFVSISQNGVDFFSVGSVGGSTSSIDIDPFLFDLGLDAFTQFSFVRLIDDPNEGGASGSTVGADIDAVGAISSSAPVSTIPVPASGLLMLSAMAFGVMRLRRQPA
;
A
#
# COMPACT_ATOMS: atom_id res chain seq x y z
N MET A 1 30.14 -10.47 -52.70
CA MET A 1 29.09 -9.76 -51.93
C MET A 1 28.74 -10.61 -50.71
N LEU A 2 29.35 -10.31 -49.55
CA LEU A 2 29.16 -11.09 -48.32
C LEU A 2 28.10 -10.41 -47.45
N LYS A 3 26.90 -11.00 -47.38
CA LYS A 3 25.81 -10.55 -46.50
C LYS A 3 26.20 -10.82 -45.04
N LYS A 4 26.51 -9.76 -44.28
CA LYS A 4 26.62 -9.84 -42.82
C LYS A 4 25.22 -10.02 -42.25
N LEU A 5 24.91 -11.21 -41.73
CA LEU A 5 23.76 -11.38 -40.84
C LEU A 5 24.11 -10.74 -39.49
N LEU A 6 23.35 -9.72 -39.11
CA LEU A 6 23.37 -9.16 -37.77
C LEU A 6 22.41 -10.00 -36.93
N ALA A 7 22.94 -10.85 -36.04
CA ALA A 7 22.13 -11.54 -35.05
C ALA A 7 21.80 -10.55 -33.92
N ALA A 8 20.52 -10.22 -33.75
CA ALA A 8 20.04 -9.50 -32.58
C ALA A 8 20.01 -10.49 -31.40
N ALA A 9 20.88 -10.29 -30.41
CA ALA A 9 20.84 -11.04 -29.17
C ALA A 9 19.66 -10.54 -28.32
N PRO A 10 18.80 -11.43 -27.78
CA PRO A 10 17.77 -11.02 -26.84
C PRO A 10 18.45 -10.58 -25.54
N PHE A 11 18.21 -9.33 -25.13
CA PHE A 11 18.52 -8.86 -23.79
C PHE A 11 17.53 -9.54 -22.83
N LEU A 12 17.99 -10.58 -22.15
CA LEU A 12 17.30 -11.11 -20.98
C LEU A 12 17.54 -10.14 -19.83
N PHE A 13 16.51 -9.37 -19.46
CA PHE A 13 16.49 -8.68 -18.17
C PHE A 13 16.25 -9.74 -17.08
N ALA A 14 17.32 -10.19 -16.43
CA ALA A 14 17.19 -10.86 -15.15
C ALA A 14 16.89 -9.76 -14.11
N GLY A 15 15.66 -9.72 -13.61
CA GLY A 15 15.36 -8.95 -12.40
C GLY A 15 16.21 -9.47 -11.25
N ALA A 16 16.78 -8.59 -10.44
CA ALA A 16 17.46 -9.02 -9.23
C ALA A 16 16.44 -9.74 -8.34
N ALA A 17 16.68 -11.02 -8.05
CA ALA A 17 15.92 -11.72 -7.04
C ALA A 17 16.25 -11.08 -5.69
N HIS A 18 15.23 -10.54 -5.00
CA HIS A 18 15.40 -10.14 -3.62
C HIS A 18 15.56 -11.39 -2.75
N ALA A 19 16.38 -11.29 -1.70
CA ALA A 19 16.52 -12.38 -0.75
C ALA A 19 15.36 -12.33 0.24
N ALA A 20 14.80 -13.49 0.57
CA ALA A 20 13.78 -13.57 1.60
C ALA A 20 14.34 -13.07 2.94
N THR A 21 13.54 -12.28 3.65
CA THR A 21 13.87 -11.74 4.99
C THR A 21 12.78 -12.17 5.98
N THR A 22 13.16 -12.37 7.24
CA THR A 22 12.22 -12.73 8.31
C THR A 22 12.16 -11.61 9.35
N TYR A 23 10.95 -11.15 9.65
CA TYR A 23 10.65 -10.17 10.70
C TYR A 23 9.62 -10.78 11.65
N ASP A 24 9.91 -10.81 12.95
CA ASP A 24 9.04 -11.39 13.99
C ASP A 24 8.45 -12.78 13.67
N GLY A 25 9.22 -13.60 12.94
CA GLY A 25 8.83 -14.97 12.55
C GLY A 25 8.02 -15.05 11.26
N ILE A 26 7.71 -13.92 10.62
CA ILE A 26 7.04 -13.84 9.32
C ILE A 26 8.08 -13.74 8.20
N VAL A 27 7.99 -14.64 7.23
CA VAL A 27 8.88 -14.65 6.07
C VAL A 27 8.27 -13.82 4.95
N PHE A 28 9.04 -12.86 4.44
CA PHE A 28 8.74 -12.12 3.23
C PHE A 28 9.65 -12.62 2.13
N GLU A 29 9.11 -13.35 1.15
CA GLU A 29 9.90 -14.02 0.10
C GLU A 29 10.68 -13.01 -0.77
N ASN A 30 10.15 -11.79 -0.93
CA ASN A 30 10.84 -10.71 -1.62
C ASN A 30 11.64 -9.80 -0.67
N GLY A 31 11.71 -10.11 0.62
CA GLY A 31 12.39 -9.27 1.61
C GLY A 31 11.79 -7.87 1.71
N ASP A 32 12.63 -6.86 1.90
CA ASP A 32 12.25 -5.48 2.26
C ASP A 32 11.38 -4.77 1.21
N VAL A 33 11.42 -5.18 -0.06
CA VAL A 33 10.53 -4.62 -1.11
C VAL A 33 9.06 -5.03 -0.92
N SER A 34 8.77 -5.91 0.04
CA SER A 34 7.41 -6.34 0.34
C SER A 34 6.62 -5.30 1.16
N PHE A 35 7.28 -4.24 1.63
CA PHE A 35 6.71 -3.26 2.54
C PHE A 35 6.17 -2.01 1.85
N ALA A 36 5.17 -1.37 2.45
CA ALA A 36 4.69 -0.09 1.96
C ALA A 36 5.79 0.98 2.07
N ASP A 37 5.90 1.84 1.07
CA ASP A 37 7.05 2.72 0.86
C ASP A 37 6.66 4.20 0.73
N ALA A 38 5.37 4.50 0.83
CA ALA A 38 4.85 5.86 0.76
C ALA A 38 3.61 6.07 1.65
N VAL A 39 3.60 7.22 2.33
CA VAL A 39 2.41 7.74 3.01
C VAL A 39 1.57 8.54 2.01
N VAL A 40 0.30 8.17 1.87
CA VAL A 40 -0.67 8.89 1.04
C VAL A 40 -1.37 9.97 1.86
N SER A 41 -1.82 9.63 3.06
CA SER A 41 -2.45 10.54 4.00
C SER A 41 -2.34 10.03 5.43
N PHE A 42 -2.29 10.97 6.38
CA PHE A 42 -2.35 10.68 7.80
C PHE A 42 -3.24 11.74 8.47
N THR A 43 -4.24 11.26 9.21
CA THR A 43 -5.12 12.10 10.03
C THR A 43 -5.09 11.55 11.45
N PRO A 44 -4.37 12.21 12.37
CA PRO A 44 -4.34 11.79 13.77
C PRO A 44 -5.72 11.79 14.40
N GLY A 45 -5.98 10.78 15.23
CA GLY A 45 -7.18 10.65 16.05
C GLY A 45 -7.24 11.65 17.20
N THR A 46 -8.31 11.56 18.01
CA THR A 46 -8.51 12.41 19.19
C THR A 46 -8.84 11.60 20.44
N PRO A 47 -7.98 11.63 21.48
CA PRO A 47 -6.74 12.41 21.54
C PRO A 47 -5.63 11.83 20.64
N PRO A 48 -4.75 12.69 20.10
CA PRO A 48 -3.56 12.22 19.39
C PRO A 48 -2.47 11.79 20.37
N ALA A 49 -1.42 11.14 19.87
CA ALA A 49 -0.19 10.96 20.63
C ALA A 49 0.41 12.30 21.07
N THR A 50 1.06 12.28 22.23
CA THR A 50 1.62 13.50 22.85
C THR A 50 3.15 13.52 22.83
N ASP A 51 3.79 12.36 22.63
CA ASP A 51 5.23 12.26 22.43
C ASP A 51 5.59 12.40 20.94
N ALA A 52 6.47 13.35 20.64
CA ALA A 52 6.86 13.70 19.28
C ALA A 52 7.55 12.55 18.52
N ASN A 53 8.14 11.57 19.21
CA ASN A 53 8.78 10.41 18.57
C ASN A 53 7.80 9.53 17.80
N TYR A 54 6.50 9.61 18.12
CA TYR A 54 5.43 8.76 17.58
C TYR A 54 4.45 9.52 16.68
N THR A 55 4.84 10.68 16.15
CA THR A 55 3.94 11.56 15.37
C THR A 55 4.27 11.64 13.89
N ASP A 56 5.39 11.07 13.45
CA ASP A 56 5.82 11.09 12.05
C ASP A 56 5.24 9.88 11.30
N PRO A 57 4.30 10.06 10.35
CA PRO A 57 3.74 8.94 9.61
C PRO A 57 4.75 8.23 8.71
N LEU A 58 5.89 8.85 8.40
CA LEU A 58 6.97 8.18 7.67
C LEU A 58 7.66 7.09 8.50
N ALA A 59 7.40 7.01 9.81
CA ALA A 59 7.88 5.92 10.65
C ALA A 59 7.13 4.59 10.41
N ALA A 60 6.09 4.57 9.56
CA ALA A 60 5.33 3.38 9.21
C ALA A 60 5.68 2.78 7.82
N VAL A 61 6.68 3.33 7.13
CA VAL A 61 7.07 2.88 5.77
C VAL A 61 8.43 2.20 5.79
N GLY A 62 8.60 1.21 4.90
CA GLY A 62 9.76 0.33 4.87
C GLY A 62 9.58 -0.90 5.75
N ALA A 63 10.65 -1.69 5.86
CA ALA A 63 10.72 -2.81 6.78
C ALA A 63 10.69 -2.33 8.24
N PRO A 64 10.16 -3.13 9.19
CA PRO A 64 10.06 -2.74 10.59
C PRO A 64 11.44 -2.43 11.15
N ASP A 65 11.56 -1.26 11.77
CA ASP A 65 12.83 -0.74 12.28
C ASP A 65 12.74 -0.17 13.69
N TYR A 66 11.60 -0.41 14.38
CA TYR A 66 11.37 0.11 15.71
C TYR A 66 12.53 -0.15 16.68
N ALA A 67 13.06 0.95 17.21
CA ALA A 67 14.08 0.97 18.23
C ALA A 67 13.72 2.04 19.25
N THR A 68 13.15 1.58 20.38
CA THR A 68 12.67 2.44 21.48
C THR A 68 13.56 3.68 21.69
N PRO A 69 13.00 4.90 21.60
CA PRO A 69 11.57 5.24 21.41
C PRO A 69 11.15 5.56 19.95
N ASN A 70 11.94 5.24 18.93
CA ASN A 70 11.71 5.67 17.53
C ASN A 70 11.32 4.50 16.61
N GLY A 71 10.78 4.82 15.43
CA GLY A 71 10.43 3.83 14.39
C GLY A 71 8.98 3.35 14.51
N SER A 72 8.06 4.22 14.92
CA SER A 72 6.62 3.97 14.81
C SER A 72 5.83 5.27 14.82
N VAL A 73 4.58 5.21 14.37
CA VAL A 73 3.60 6.29 14.44
C VAL A 73 2.35 5.84 15.19
N SER A 74 1.95 6.60 16.20
CA SER A 74 0.66 6.42 16.86
C SER A 74 -0.46 7.04 16.02
N LEU A 75 -1.51 6.28 15.74
CA LEU A 75 -2.64 6.79 14.98
C LEU A 75 -3.43 7.84 15.78
N GLY A 76 -3.42 7.78 17.11
CA GLY A 76 -4.40 8.50 17.92
C GLY A 76 -5.77 7.82 17.86
N ARG A 77 -6.62 8.12 18.84
CA ARG A 77 -7.93 7.46 18.95
C ARG A 77 -8.84 7.77 17.74
N GLY A 78 -9.18 6.76 16.95
CA GLY A 78 -9.92 6.93 15.70
C GLY A 78 -9.12 7.55 14.55
N GLY A 79 -7.79 7.55 14.64
CA GLY A 79 -6.91 8.08 13.60
C GLY A 79 -6.86 7.20 12.36
N GLU A 80 -6.49 7.81 11.23
CA GLU A 80 -6.42 7.15 9.94
C GLU A 80 -5.03 7.32 9.30
N LEU A 81 -4.46 6.22 8.82
CA LEU A 81 -3.24 6.20 8.01
C LEU A 81 -3.50 5.46 6.70
N VAL A 82 -3.14 6.08 5.58
CA VAL A 82 -3.18 5.44 4.25
C VAL A 82 -1.75 5.33 3.73
N LEU A 83 -1.34 4.09 3.49
CA LEU A 83 -0.03 3.73 2.95
C LEU A 83 -0.17 3.19 1.53
N ARG A 84 0.93 3.23 0.79
CA ARG A 84 1.02 2.76 -0.58
C ARG A 84 2.27 1.89 -0.79
N PHE A 85 2.09 0.85 -1.59
CA PHE A 85 3.12 0.07 -2.27
C PHE A 85 3.40 0.72 -3.64
N THR A 86 4.59 1.28 -3.87
CA THR A 86 4.94 1.94 -5.14
C THR A 86 5.76 1.07 -6.07
N ASP A 87 6.57 0.16 -5.54
CA ASP A 87 7.40 -0.78 -6.30
C ASP A 87 7.02 -2.26 -6.13
N ASN A 88 5.99 -2.55 -5.34
CA ASN A 88 5.29 -3.82 -5.24
C ASN A 88 3.76 -3.65 -5.15
N SER A 89 3.03 -4.72 -4.83
CA SER A 89 1.60 -4.70 -4.52
C SER A 89 1.22 -5.85 -3.60
N LEU A 90 0.22 -5.64 -2.75
CA LEU A 90 -0.46 -6.72 -2.01
C LEU A 90 -1.33 -7.56 -2.95
N THR A 91 -1.32 -8.87 -2.77
CA THR A 91 -2.23 -9.83 -3.42
C THR A 91 -2.74 -10.82 -2.39
N GLY A 92 -3.82 -11.55 -2.67
CA GLY A 92 -4.11 -12.79 -1.95
C GLY A 92 -3.15 -13.90 -2.36
N SER A 93 -3.28 -15.08 -1.77
CA SER A 93 -2.43 -16.25 -2.05
C SER A 93 -3.21 -17.41 -2.67
N GLY A 94 -4.54 -17.35 -2.61
CA GLY A 94 -5.45 -18.40 -3.04
C GLY A 94 -5.53 -19.58 -2.07
N ASP A 95 -5.03 -19.42 -0.85
CA ASP A 95 -5.14 -20.43 0.20
C ASP A 95 -5.63 -19.83 1.53
N SER A 96 -5.08 -20.24 2.67
CA SER A 96 -5.48 -19.72 3.99
C SER A 96 -4.29 -19.16 4.77
N ALA A 97 -3.15 -18.97 4.10
CA ALA A 97 -2.01 -18.27 4.63
C ALA A 97 -2.33 -16.77 4.72
N ALA A 98 -1.68 -16.08 5.65
CA ALA A 98 -1.83 -14.65 5.73
C ALA A 98 -1.13 -13.96 4.55
N ASP A 99 -1.75 -12.91 4.04
CA ASP A 99 -1.30 -12.15 2.89
C ASP A 99 -0.74 -10.78 3.26
N LEU A 100 -1.27 -10.20 4.35
CA LEU A 100 -0.91 -8.88 4.86
C LEU A 100 -0.45 -9.01 6.32
N HIS A 101 0.55 -8.22 6.69
CA HIS A 101 1.03 -8.12 8.05
C HIS A 101 1.14 -6.66 8.49
N ILE A 102 0.69 -6.37 9.71
CA ILE A 102 0.81 -5.05 10.35
C ILE A 102 1.71 -5.23 11.57
N PHE A 103 2.83 -4.51 11.58
CA PHE A 103 3.74 -4.44 12.71
C PHE A 103 3.29 -3.30 13.62
N GLU A 104 2.89 -3.64 14.84
CA GLU A 104 2.54 -2.69 15.88
C GLU A 104 3.48 -2.83 17.07
N ILE A 105 3.73 -1.73 17.78
CA ILE A 105 4.57 -1.72 18.98
C ILE A 105 3.75 -1.42 20.22
N GLY A 106 4.31 -1.77 21.37
CA GLY A 106 3.66 -1.54 22.65
C GLY A 106 2.74 -2.68 23.11
N PRO A 107 2.32 -2.64 24.38
CA PRO A 107 1.54 -3.70 25.00
C PRO A 107 0.03 -3.49 24.91
N ASP A 108 -0.42 -2.31 24.47
CA ASP A 108 -1.83 -1.98 24.40
C ASP A 108 -2.47 -2.72 23.23
N VAL A 109 -3.68 -3.20 23.46
CA VAL A 109 -4.42 -4.07 22.55
C VAL A 109 -5.65 -3.29 22.13
N GLU A 110 -5.60 -2.73 20.93
CA GLU A 110 -6.62 -1.89 20.32
C GLU A 110 -6.93 -2.41 18.92
N ASP A 111 -8.21 -2.61 18.61
CA ASP A 111 -8.60 -3.02 17.26
C ASP A 111 -8.23 -1.95 16.23
N THR A 112 -7.54 -2.36 15.16
CA THR A 112 -7.26 -1.55 13.97
C THR A 112 -8.05 -2.10 12.79
N PHE A 113 -8.97 -1.30 12.23
CA PHE A 113 -9.70 -1.65 11.02
C PHE A 113 -8.81 -1.52 9.78
N VAL A 114 -8.83 -2.56 8.94
CA VAL A 114 -7.98 -2.63 7.75
C VAL A 114 -8.84 -2.58 6.49
N SER A 115 -8.42 -1.77 5.53
CA SER A 115 -9.00 -1.73 4.18
C SER A 115 -7.93 -1.70 3.10
N ILE A 116 -8.22 -2.22 1.92
CA ILE A 116 -7.31 -2.26 0.78
C ILE A 116 -7.92 -1.57 -0.45
N SER A 117 -7.08 -1.03 -1.33
CA SER A 117 -7.52 -0.39 -2.58
C SER A 117 -6.54 -0.58 -3.72
N GLN A 118 -7.07 -0.65 -4.95
CA GLN A 118 -6.26 -0.63 -6.17
C GLN A 118 -5.93 0.78 -6.64
N ASN A 119 -6.80 1.76 -6.34
CA ASN A 119 -6.75 3.11 -6.93
C ASN A 119 -6.60 4.24 -5.90
N GLY A 120 -6.65 3.92 -4.59
CA GLY A 120 -6.54 4.90 -3.51
C GLY A 120 -7.80 5.73 -3.30
N VAL A 121 -8.92 5.33 -3.91
CA VAL A 121 -10.24 6.00 -3.80
C VAL A 121 -11.29 5.01 -3.29
N ASP A 122 -11.40 3.86 -3.95
CA ASP A 122 -12.36 2.82 -3.59
C ASP A 122 -11.67 1.82 -2.66
N PHE A 123 -12.03 1.85 -1.38
CA PHE A 123 -11.46 0.97 -0.36
C PHE A 123 -12.45 -0.09 0.08
N PHE A 124 -11.96 -1.32 0.21
CA PHE A 124 -12.71 -2.48 0.68
C PHE A 124 -12.17 -2.94 2.03
N SER A 125 -13.05 -3.15 3.01
CA SER A 125 -12.64 -3.66 4.32
C SER A 125 -12.25 -5.14 4.24
N VAL A 126 -11.15 -5.49 4.91
CA VAL A 126 -10.63 -6.85 5.03
C VAL A 126 -10.52 -7.29 6.50
N GLY A 127 -11.41 -6.75 7.34
CA GLY A 127 -11.47 -7.06 8.77
C GLY A 127 -10.74 -6.05 9.66
N SER A 128 -10.45 -6.48 10.89
CA SER A 128 -9.64 -5.78 11.87
C SER A 128 -8.52 -6.69 12.40
N VAL A 129 -7.46 -6.09 12.90
CA VAL A 129 -6.47 -6.76 13.74
C VAL A 129 -6.67 -6.29 15.17
N GLY A 130 -6.70 -7.23 16.12
CA GLY A 130 -7.04 -6.93 17.51
C GLY A 130 -5.88 -6.37 18.33
N GLY A 131 -5.12 -5.44 17.77
CA GLY A 131 -3.90 -4.89 18.34
C GLY A 131 -2.73 -5.89 18.39
N SER A 132 -1.52 -5.37 18.57
CA SER A 132 -0.27 -6.12 18.45
C SER A 132 0.02 -6.57 17.01
N THR A 133 1.28 -6.91 16.75
CA THR A 133 1.75 -7.41 15.46
C THR A 133 0.88 -8.59 14.96
N SER A 134 0.18 -8.39 13.85
CA SER A 134 -0.90 -9.29 13.40
C SER A 134 -1.00 -9.41 11.89
N SER A 135 -1.57 -10.52 11.42
CA SER A 135 -1.67 -10.87 9.99
C SER A 135 -3.10 -11.13 9.55
N ILE A 136 -3.40 -10.82 8.29
CA ILE A 136 -4.71 -11.04 7.66
C ILE A 136 -4.53 -11.90 6.41
N ASP A 137 -5.31 -12.99 6.33
CA ASP A 137 -5.65 -13.67 5.08
C ASP A 137 -6.78 -12.88 4.40
N ILE A 138 -6.51 -12.34 3.20
CA ILE A 138 -7.47 -11.50 2.48
C ILE A 138 -8.34 -12.30 1.50
N ASP A 139 -8.01 -13.56 1.21
CA ASP A 139 -8.68 -14.37 0.20
C ASP A 139 -10.20 -14.51 0.41
N PRO A 140 -10.72 -14.74 1.64
CA PRO A 140 -12.16 -14.78 1.88
C PRO A 140 -12.88 -13.48 1.50
N PHE A 141 -12.24 -12.33 1.73
CA PHE A 141 -12.81 -11.02 1.40
C PHE A 141 -12.79 -10.78 -0.12
N LEU A 142 -11.73 -11.20 -0.81
CA LEU A 142 -11.67 -11.13 -2.26
C LEU A 142 -12.75 -12.00 -2.91
N PHE A 143 -12.98 -13.19 -2.38
CA PHE A 143 -14.04 -14.08 -2.82
C PHE A 143 -15.43 -13.44 -2.65
N ASP A 144 -15.72 -12.84 -1.50
CA ASP A 144 -16.99 -12.17 -1.23
C ASP A 144 -17.24 -10.95 -2.14
N LEU A 145 -16.17 -10.29 -2.57
CA LEU A 145 -16.21 -9.20 -3.57
C LEU A 145 -16.30 -9.70 -5.02
N GLY A 146 -16.18 -11.00 -5.26
CA GLY A 146 -16.13 -11.60 -6.60
C GLY A 146 -14.85 -11.26 -7.37
N LEU A 147 -13.75 -10.99 -6.67
CA LEU A 147 -12.43 -10.71 -7.22
C LEU A 147 -11.60 -12.00 -7.35
N ASP A 148 -10.61 -11.98 -8.24
CA ASP A 148 -9.62 -13.05 -8.34
C ASP A 148 -8.69 -13.02 -7.12
N ALA A 149 -8.31 -14.19 -6.59
CA ALA A 149 -7.44 -14.31 -5.41
C ALA A 149 -6.10 -13.58 -5.60
N PHE A 150 -5.61 -13.45 -6.84
CA PHE A 150 -4.35 -12.78 -7.16
C PHE A 150 -4.54 -11.32 -7.59
N THR A 151 -5.71 -10.72 -7.29
CA THR A 151 -5.95 -9.30 -7.54
C THR A 151 -4.96 -8.44 -6.77
N GLN A 152 -4.34 -7.48 -7.46
CA GLN A 152 -3.29 -6.63 -6.91
C GLN A 152 -3.86 -5.32 -6.34
N PHE A 153 -3.41 -4.95 -5.15
CA PHE A 153 -3.78 -3.74 -4.43
C PHE A 153 -2.53 -2.91 -4.11
N SER A 154 -2.58 -1.61 -4.40
CA SER A 154 -1.47 -0.69 -4.14
C SER A 154 -1.59 0.04 -2.80
N PHE A 155 -2.74 -0.01 -2.13
CA PHE A 155 -3.02 0.83 -0.98
C PHE A 155 -3.58 0.02 0.18
N VAL A 156 -3.15 0.37 1.39
CA VAL A 156 -3.71 -0.11 2.65
C VAL A 156 -4.12 1.11 3.46
N ARG A 157 -5.29 1.04 4.08
CA ARG A 157 -5.77 2.03 5.04
C ARG A 157 -5.98 1.35 6.38
N LEU A 158 -5.43 1.97 7.42
CA LEU A 158 -5.56 1.59 8.82
C LEU A 158 -6.38 2.67 9.54
N ILE A 159 -7.37 2.25 10.32
CA ILE A 159 -8.16 3.13 11.18
C ILE A 159 -8.20 2.52 12.57
N ASP A 160 -7.71 3.24 13.57
CA ASP A 160 -7.82 2.87 14.98
C ASP A 160 -9.31 2.81 15.41
N ASP A 161 -9.71 1.83 16.22
CA ASP A 161 -11.08 1.80 16.78
C ASP A 161 -11.23 2.87 17.88
N PRO A 162 -12.04 3.92 17.66
CA PRO A 162 -12.20 4.99 18.64
C PRO A 162 -12.86 4.55 19.96
N ASN A 163 -13.44 3.34 20.00
CA ASN A 163 -14.15 2.79 21.14
C ASN A 163 -13.27 1.88 22.03
N GLU A 164 -12.06 1.55 21.60
CA GLU A 164 -11.16 0.66 22.32
C GLU A 164 -9.90 1.38 22.86
N GLY A 165 -9.15 0.64 23.68
CA GLY A 165 -7.95 1.01 24.43
C GLY A 165 -7.86 2.40 25.07
N GLY A 166 -6.66 2.96 25.04
CA GLY A 166 -6.24 4.13 25.79
C GLY A 166 -6.84 5.43 25.26
N ALA A 167 -6.95 6.43 26.14
CA ALA A 167 -7.28 7.80 25.75
C ALA A 167 -6.30 8.81 26.36
N SER A 168 -5.16 8.33 26.86
CA SER A 168 -4.16 9.13 27.54
C SER A 168 -2.85 8.37 27.60
N GLY A 169 -1.74 9.07 27.45
CA GLY A 169 -0.42 8.46 27.41
C GLY A 169 0.50 9.25 26.48
N SER A 170 1.74 8.78 26.38
CA SER A 170 2.69 9.25 25.35
C SER A 170 2.21 8.84 23.96
N THR A 171 1.71 7.61 23.84
CA THR A 171 1.04 7.04 22.67
C THR A 171 -0.45 6.87 22.96
N VAL A 172 -1.27 6.91 21.91
CA VAL A 172 -2.72 6.71 21.95
C VAL A 172 -3.12 6.07 20.63
N GLY A 173 -3.96 5.04 20.68
CA GLY A 173 -4.34 4.26 19.51
C GLY A 173 -3.18 3.41 19.00
N ALA A 174 -3.43 2.68 17.91
CA ALA A 174 -2.45 1.78 17.32
C ALA A 174 -1.11 2.46 16.96
N ASP A 175 0.00 1.83 17.33
CA ASP A 175 1.36 2.31 17.15
C ASP A 175 2.07 1.55 16.01
N ILE A 176 1.96 2.06 14.78
CA ILE A 176 2.36 1.36 13.55
C ILE A 176 3.86 1.55 13.26
N ASP A 177 4.61 0.45 13.15
CA ASP A 177 6.03 0.41 12.72
C ASP A 177 6.13 0.12 11.21
N ALA A 178 5.37 -0.85 10.71
CA ALA A 178 5.42 -1.21 9.29
C ALA A 178 4.17 -1.94 8.81
N VAL A 179 3.94 -1.92 7.50
CA VAL A 179 2.90 -2.72 6.83
C VAL A 179 3.52 -3.47 5.66
N GLY A 180 3.47 -4.81 5.72
CA GLY A 180 4.11 -5.69 4.77
C GLY A 180 3.13 -6.61 4.04
N ALA A 181 3.28 -6.73 2.72
CA ALA A 181 2.59 -7.73 1.90
C ALA A 181 3.37 -9.06 1.94
N ILE A 182 2.87 -10.03 2.70
CA ILE A 182 3.42 -11.40 2.72
C ILE A 182 3.25 -12.02 1.34
N SER A 183 2.03 -11.95 0.78
CA SER A 183 1.75 -12.24 -0.61
C SER A 183 1.90 -10.96 -1.42
N SER A 184 3.02 -10.86 -2.15
CA SER A 184 3.39 -9.65 -2.90
C SER A 184 3.63 -9.96 -4.38
N SER A 185 3.18 -9.03 -5.23
CA SER A 185 3.39 -9.09 -6.69
C SER A 185 4.08 -7.83 -7.21
N ALA A 186 4.28 -7.77 -8.53
CA ALA A 186 4.75 -6.57 -9.20
C ALA A 186 3.74 -5.40 -9.05
N PRO A 187 4.16 -4.14 -9.19
CA PRO A 187 3.27 -2.98 -9.07
C PRO A 187 2.01 -3.09 -9.92
N VAL A 188 0.89 -2.60 -9.39
CA VAL A 188 -0.37 -2.49 -10.13
C VAL A 188 -0.13 -1.71 -11.42
N SER A 189 -0.45 -2.32 -12.56
CA SER A 189 -0.23 -1.73 -13.88
C SER A 189 -1.07 -0.46 -14.06
N THR A 190 -0.43 0.70 -13.95
CA THR A 190 -1.04 1.96 -14.38
C THR A 190 -0.98 2.01 -15.89
N ILE A 191 -2.01 1.55 -16.60
CA ILE A 191 -2.07 1.72 -18.05
C ILE A 191 -2.06 3.22 -18.34
N PRO A 192 -0.99 3.80 -18.90
CA PRO A 192 -0.99 5.20 -19.25
C PRO A 192 -2.04 5.36 -20.35
N VAL A 193 -2.96 6.31 -20.21
CA VAL A 193 -3.92 6.59 -21.28
C VAL A 193 -3.09 6.82 -22.55
N PRO A 194 -3.24 5.99 -23.59
CA PRO A 194 -2.37 6.11 -24.75
C PRO A 194 -2.52 7.53 -25.29
N ALA A 195 -1.41 8.16 -25.69
CA ALA A 195 -1.38 9.55 -26.16
C ALA A 195 -2.44 9.86 -27.23
N SER A 196 -2.98 8.83 -27.90
CA SER A 196 -4.20 8.82 -28.71
C SER A 196 -5.41 9.52 -28.06
N GLY A 197 -5.62 9.35 -26.74
CA GLY A 197 -6.70 9.99 -25.99
C GLY A 197 -6.51 11.51 -25.87
N LEU A 198 -5.28 11.98 -25.65
CA LEU A 198 -4.93 13.41 -25.69
C LEU A 198 -4.97 13.98 -27.13
N LEU A 199 -4.66 13.18 -28.15
CA LEU A 199 -4.74 13.57 -29.56
C LEU A 199 -6.19 13.74 -30.04
N MET A 200 -7.13 12.91 -29.58
CA MET A 200 -8.56 13.07 -29.88
C MET A 200 -9.15 14.34 -29.24
N LEU A 201 -8.76 14.67 -28.00
CA LEU A 201 -9.19 15.89 -27.31
C LEU A 201 -8.62 17.16 -27.98
N SER A 202 -7.38 17.13 -28.45
CA SER A 202 -6.79 18.25 -29.18
C SER A 202 -7.37 18.43 -30.59
N ALA A 203 -7.71 17.34 -31.29
CA ALA A 203 -8.37 17.42 -32.60
C ALA A 203 -9.78 18.04 -32.54
N MET A 204 -10.53 17.80 -31.46
CA MET A 204 -11.84 18.45 -31.21
C MET A 204 -11.70 19.96 -30.95
N ALA A 205 -10.66 20.39 -30.23
CA ALA A 205 -10.40 21.81 -29.96
C ALA A 205 -10.04 22.61 -31.23
N PHE A 206 -9.26 22.02 -32.14
CA PHE A 206 -8.91 22.66 -33.42
C PHE A 206 -10.04 22.61 -34.47
N GLY A 207 -10.93 21.61 -34.41
CA GLY A 207 -12.08 21.50 -35.30
C GLY A 207 -13.11 22.61 -35.11
N VAL A 208 -13.39 22.99 -33.85
CA VAL A 208 -14.35 24.07 -33.53
C VAL A 208 -13.84 25.45 -33.94
N MET A 209 -12.51 25.67 -33.96
CA MET A 209 -11.92 26.96 -34.30
C MET A 209 -11.95 27.28 -35.80
N ARG A 210 -12.03 26.26 -36.68
CA ARG A 210 -12.08 26.45 -38.15
C ARG A 210 -13.45 26.84 -38.69
N LEU A 211 -14.53 26.66 -37.94
CA LEU A 211 -15.89 26.97 -38.38
C LEU A 211 -16.31 28.43 -38.14
N ARG A 212 -15.44 29.29 -37.60
CA ARG A 212 -15.78 30.66 -37.19
C ARG A 212 -15.27 31.79 -38.10
N ARG A 213 -14.82 31.50 -39.32
CA ARG A 213 -14.37 32.55 -40.27
C ARG A 213 -14.98 32.38 -41.65
N GLN A 214 -16.16 32.96 -41.85
CA GLN A 214 -16.52 33.56 -43.13
C GLN A 214 -16.88 35.03 -42.88
N PRO A 215 -16.13 36.00 -43.43
CA PRO A 215 -16.56 37.39 -43.49
C PRO A 215 -17.42 37.63 -44.74
N ALA A 216 -18.43 38.48 -44.59
CA ALA A 216 -19.13 39.16 -45.68
C ALA A 216 -18.33 40.38 -46.16
#